data_AF-A0A5T1TCC2-F1
#
_entry.id   AF-A0A5T1TCC2-F1
#
_cell.length_a   1.000
_cell.length_b   1.000
_cell.length_c   1.000
_cell.angle_alpha   90.00
_cell.angle_beta   90.00
_cell.angle_gamma   90.00
#
_symmetry.space_group_name_H-M   'P 1'
#
loop_
_entity.id
_entity.type
_entity.pdbx_description
1 polymer ?
#
loop_
_entity_poly.entity_id
_entity_poly.type
_entity_poly.pdbx_seq_one_letter_code
_entity_poly.pdbx_strand_id
1 'polypeptide(L)'
;MGQCFNGFLNSFSDHLYDLNGVKAQIGMRIVKTQAEVEEAKLKGETVFLVKDDGVYINGSFSNASGNVYFKGENVAEVIKNAKLGYDGVNGIPINAWEGIILDMSHIELDNSLMSHQSWHNYNFYMEAELALLQDIGYNFDRKLYYGDSIYESNLLNWQSDYGYYARKDGKWLIGEYNPTEYGVGLHIYGKNNIATQSHDILSSGVAASGIRIDGSNNQLIIANDTKVHTLGDYSNALLIAYGKDHVIEHNGELKATGKEGIAINIDFGDNTLGNAEEYRGSYIHQMSGNNQDDLAEYNLDGALVKSLNLNAASSTIGSLASIYIADNAYVNTINIAQWAKVEGDIISNWDPNNEKLANQYKDSFYTDLNFGSDSSLSRAAFNALDNTWSVKANVLGYDNFKMNVNENLNLQGSAFVYDLNNKAHFSLLGADGINPSLLYIKNNFTQDSNAILTAGINANGQSLVYVGGNANLAGAFNFYMLKDFYKDKVVLDPDLISANQIQGAFNSIVYDIFYTEAYCRDIMEVKELYKDMSDDDYVYSSWNTPQYWDRYRFWVARTEKGTKYLREILEPRIYNKYKDLEVEIDDKGSVLRWIGEINR
;
A
#
# COMPACT_ATOMS: atom_id res chain seq x y z
N MET A 1 12.69 -42.14 38.13
CA MET A 1 13.94 -41.70 37.46
C MET A 1 13.60 -40.42 36.75
N GLY A 2 14.30 -39.32 37.04
CA GLY A 2 14.10 -38.05 36.33
C GLY A 2 14.48 -38.19 34.86
N GLN A 3 13.93 -37.33 34.00
CA GLN A 3 14.41 -37.21 32.63
C GLN A 3 15.84 -36.65 32.64
N CYS A 4 16.69 -37.17 31.76
CA CYS A 4 18.09 -36.74 31.60
C CYS A 4 18.40 -36.65 30.10
N PHE A 5 19.39 -35.84 29.74
CA PHE A 5 19.98 -35.86 28.40
C PHE A 5 20.77 -37.17 28.21
N ASN A 6 20.11 -38.23 27.74
CA ASN A 6 20.67 -39.57 27.66
C ASN A 6 21.47 -39.81 26.37
N GLY A 7 22.69 -40.32 26.51
CA GLY A 7 23.47 -40.98 25.45
C GLY A 7 24.13 -40.06 24.41
N PHE A 8 23.46 -39.00 23.96
CA PHE A 8 24.02 -37.99 23.04
C PHE A 8 23.16 -36.72 23.02
N LEU A 9 23.76 -35.57 22.68
CA LEU A 9 23.04 -34.35 22.29
C LEU A 9 23.05 -34.27 20.76
N ASN A 10 21.92 -33.89 20.17
CA ASN A 10 21.88 -33.53 18.75
C ASN A 10 22.40 -32.08 18.55
N SER A 11 22.58 -31.65 17.30
CA SER A 11 23.11 -30.32 16.99
C SER A 11 22.26 -29.16 17.52
N PHE A 12 20.95 -29.37 17.69
CA PHE A 12 20.06 -28.38 18.30
C PHE A 12 20.19 -28.37 19.82
N SER A 13 20.07 -29.53 20.48
CA SER A 13 20.15 -29.64 21.93
C SER A 13 21.52 -29.24 22.50
N ASP A 14 22.60 -29.34 21.71
CA ASP A 14 23.90 -28.82 22.11
C ASP A 14 23.93 -27.29 22.19
N HIS A 15 22.95 -26.56 21.68
CA HIS A 15 22.90 -25.10 21.77
C HIS A 15 21.87 -24.60 22.80
N LEU A 16 21.32 -25.50 23.63
CA LEU A 16 20.31 -25.13 24.63
C LEU A 16 20.94 -24.65 25.94
N TYR A 17 20.36 -23.59 26.47
CA TYR A 17 20.71 -22.97 27.73
C TYR A 17 19.46 -22.78 28.58
N ASP A 18 19.57 -23.00 29.89
CA ASP A 18 18.51 -22.64 30.83
C ASP A 18 18.56 -21.15 31.21
N LEU A 19 17.57 -20.70 32.00
CA LEU A 19 17.47 -19.33 32.52
C LEU A 19 18.72 -18.86 33.28
N ASN A 20 19.46 -19.80 33.89
CA ASN A 20 20.67 -19.51 34.66
C ASN A 20 21.94 -19.46 33.78
N GLY A 21 21.80 -19.67 32.47
CA GLY A 21 22.90 -19.72 31.53
C GLY A 21 23.69 -21.04 31.55
N VAL A 22 23.11 -22.12 32.10
CA VAL A 22 23.74 -23.44 32.07
C VAL A 22 23.50 -24.07 30.71
N LYS A 23 24.57 -24.39 29.99
CA LYS A 23 24.53 -25.12 28.71
C LYS A 23 24.12 -26.58 28.95
N ALA A 24 23.23 -27.12 28.13
CA ALA A 24 22.86 -28.54 28.16
C ALA A 24 24.10 -29.43 27.92
N GLN A 25 24.22 -30.50 28.71
CA GLN A 25 25.29 -31.49 28.59
C GLN A 25 24.74 -32.91 28.76
N ILE A 26 25.37 -33.88 28.09
CA ILE A 26 25.05 -35.30 28.25
C ILE A 26 25.14 -35.68 29.73
N GLY A 27 24.11 -36.37 30.23
CA GLY A 27 24.05 -36.84 31.61
C GLY A 27 23.49 -35.82 32.62
N MET A 28 23.22 -34.57 32.23
CA MET A 28 22.52 -33.63 33.10
C MET A 28 21.09 -34.13 33.38
N ARG A 29 20.69 -34.06 34.66
CA ARG A 29 19.32 -34.31 35.09
C ARG A 29 18.47 -33.07 34.81
N ILE A 30 17.31 -33.26 34.21
CA ILE A 30 16.34 -32.19 33.97
C ILE A 30 15.50 -32.01 35.23
N VAL A 31 15.41 -30.79 35.70
CA VAL A 31 14.68 -30.41 36.93
C VAL A 31 13.70 -29.28 36.64
N LYS A 32 12.63 -29.22 37.43
CA LYS A 32 11.48 -28.32 37.23
C LYS A 32 11.51 -27.08 38.10
N THR A 33 12.24 -27.13 39.22
CA THR A 33 12.22 -26.06 40.22
C THR A 33 13.62 -25.68 40.69
N GLN A 34 13.79 -24.44 41.15
CA GLN A 34 15.04 -24.01 41.78
C GLN A 34 15.37 -24.82 43.04
N ALA A 35 14.37 -25.31 43.76
CA ALA A 35 14.59 -26.16 44.93
C ALA A 35 15.26 -27.50 44.55
N GLU A 36 14.84 -28.11 43.43
CA GLU A 36 15.48 -29.32 42.90
C GLU A 36 16.90 -29.03 42.38
N VAL A 37 17.16 -27.83 41.86
CA VAL A 37 18.52 -27.39 41.50
C VAL A 37 19.42 -27.36 42.73
N GLU A 38 18.98 -26.74 43.82
CA GLU A 38 19.76 -26.68 45.06
C GLU A 38 19.94 -28.05 45.71
N GLU A 39 18.92 -28.91 45.66
CA GLU A 39 19.02 -30.32 46.10
C GLU A 39 20.07 -31.09 45.28
N ALA A 40 20.06 -30.95 43.96
CA ALA A 40 21.01 -31.61 43.06
C ALA A 40 22.45 -31.15 43.33
N LYS A 41 22.66 -29.85 43.54
CA LYS A 41 23.96 -29.28 43.92
C LYS A 41 24.50 -29.90 45.20
N LEU A 42 23.67 -30.10 46.22
CA LEU A 42 24.07 -30.77 47.47
C LEU A 42 24.49 -32.23 47.26
N LYS A 43 23.96 -32.89 46.23
CA LYS A 43 24.30 -34.27 45.84
C LYS A 43 25.48 -34.35 44.86
N GLY A 44 26.02 -33.21 44.40
CA GLY A 44 27.05 -33.17 43.37
C GLY A 44 26.54 -33.54 41.97
N GLU A 45 25.24 -33.47 41.73
CA GLU A 45 24.61 -33.70 40.44
C GLU A 45 24.66 -32.43 39.57
N THR A 46 24.88 -32.59 38.27
CA THR A 46 24.69 -31.52 37.29
C THR A 46 23.26 -31.54 36.75
N VAL A 47 22.63 -30.38 36.69
CA VAL A 47 21.23 -30.25 36.27
C VAL A 47 21.05 -29.18 35.22
N PHE A 48 19.94 -29.30 34.49
CA PHE A 48 19.42 -28.31 33.56
C PHE A 48 18.01 -27.94 34.02
N LEU A 49 17.79 -26.66 34.34
CA LEU A 49 16.50 -26.19 34.83
C LEU A 49 15.55 -25.95 33.65
N VAL A 50 14.43 -26.67 33.64
CA VAL A 50 13.32 -26.43 32.71
C VAL A 50 12.11 -26.16 33.58
N LYS A 51 11.83 -24.88 33.82
CA LYS A 51 10.83 -24.49 34.81
C LYS A 51 9.46 -25.06 34.42
N ASP A 52 8.75 -25.62 35.38
CA ASP A 52 7.36 -26.07 35.20
C ASP A 52 6.55 -25.41 36.32
N ASP A 53 6.23 -24.14 36.12
CA ASP A 53 5.46 -23.36 37.09
C ASP A 53 3.94 -23.49 36.86
N GLY A 54 3.51 -24.21 35.82
CA GLY A 54 2.11 -24.32 35.42
C GLY A 54 1.50 -22.96 35.07
N VAL A 55 2.31 -21.92 34.88
CA VAL A 55 1.84 -20.58 34.58
C VAL A 55 1.75 -20.43 33.05
N TYR A 56 0.54 -20.57 32.53
CA TYR A 56 0.19 -19.92 31.26
C TYR A 56 0.20 -18.42 31.52
N ILE A 57 1.21 -17.73 31.00
CA ILE A 57 1.28 -16.28 31.10
C ILE A 57 0.53 -15.72 29.89
N ASN A 58 -0.68 -15.23 30.15
CA ASN A 58 -1.38 -14.37 29.21
C ASN A 58 -0.53 -13.10 28.98
N GLY A 59 -0.30 -12.74 27.71
CA GLY A 59 0.36 -11.48 27.34
C GLY A 59 1.86 -11.49 27.10
N SER A 60 2.39 -12.65 26.76
CA SER A 60 3.56 -12.74 25.91
C SER A 60 3.17 -13.52 24.66
N PHE A 61 3.63 -13.08 23.49
CA PHE A 61 3.58 -13.90 22.27
C PHE A 61 4.26 -15.25 22.51
N SER A 62 5.42 -15.24 23.17
CA SER A 62 6.19 -16.44 23.54
C SER A 62 5.62 -17.13 24.78
N ASN A 63 5.32 -18.42 24.66
CA ASN A 63 4.86 -19.28 25.75
C ASN A 63 6.00 -20.02 26.47
N ALA A 64 7.27 -19.60 26.27
CA ALA A 64 8.53 -20.27 26.67
C ALA A 64 8.73 -20.39 28.20
N SER A 65 7.72 -20.89 28.88
CA SER A 65 7.50 -21.05 30.32
C SER A 65 8.56 -21.91 30.99
N GLY A 66 9.23 -22.79 30.23
CA GLY A 66 10.38 -23.53 30.73
C GLY A 66 11.69 -22.76 30.77
N ASN A 67 11.71 -21.53 30.26
CA ASN A 67 12.87 -20.64 30.24
C ASN A 67 14.09 -21.30 29.58
N VAL A 68 13.86 -21.96 28.44
CA VAL A 68 14.89 -22.62 27.63
C VAL A 68 15.21 -21.75 26.42
N TYR A 69 16.49 -21.64 26.09
CA TYR A 69 16.99 -20.77 25.05
C TYR A 69 17.98 -21.45 24.13
N PHE A 70 17.83 -21.22 22.83
CA PHE A 70 18.88 -21.53 21.86
C PHE A 70 19.88 -20.38 21.78
N LYS A 71 21.17 -20.70 21.90
CA LYS A 71 22.27 -19.76 21.72
C LYS A 71 23.37 -20.40 20.88
N GLY A 72 23.65 -19.82 19.72
CA GLY A 72 24.77 -20.17 18.85
C GLY A 72 25.47 -18.92 18.31
N GLU A 73 26.59 -19.12 17.61
CA GLU A 73 27.45 -18.02 17.16
C GLU A 73 26.76 -17.17 16.08
N ASN A 74 26.09 -17.81 15.12
CA ASN A 74 25.35 -17.13 14.06
C ASN A 74 24.11 -16.44 14.63
N VAL A 75 23.39 -17.07 15.56
CA VAL A 75 22.25 -16.44 16.24
C VAL A 75 22.71 -15.19 17.01
N ALA A 76 23.81 -15.26 17.74
CA ALA A 76 24.35 -14.12 18.48
C ALA A 76 24.74 -12.95 17.56
N GLU A 77 25.24 -13.23 16.35
CA GLU A 77 25.51 -12.22 15.32
C GLU A 77 24.25 -11.45 14.91
N VAL A 78 23.13 -12.17 14.73
CA VAL A 78 21.86 -11.62 14.24
C VAL A 78 21.10 -10.89 15.34
N ILE A 79 20.89 -11.53 16.50
CA ILE A 79 20.06 -10.95 17.56
C ILE A 79 20.83 -9.92 18.39
N LYS A 80 22.17 -9.90 18.33
CA LYS A 80 23.05 -8.99 19.08
C LYS A 80 22.71 -9.02 20.57
N ASN A 81 22.40 -7.87 21.19
CA ASN A 81 22.03 -7.80 22.62
C ASN A 81 20.52 -7.92 22.86
N ALA A 82 19.74 -8.31 21.85
CA ALA A 82 18.29 -8.42 21.98
C ALA A 82 17.94 -9.38 23.12
N LYS A 83 16.94 -8.97 23.90
CA LYS A 83 16.36 -9.73 24.99
C LYS A 83 14.98 -10.18 24.54
N LEU A 84 14.89 -11.44 24.17
CA LEU A 84 13.72 -12.05 23.53
C LEU A 84 12.94 -12.89 24.55
N GLY A 85 11.71 -13.25 24.19
CA GLY A 85 10.78 -13.90 25.09
C GLY A 85 10.24 -12.98 26.19
N TYR A 86 9.31 -13.49 26.99
CA TYR A 86 8.62 -12.71 28.02
C TYR A 86 9.52 -12.27 29.19
N ASP A 87 10.51 -13.09 29.50
CA ASP A 87 11.50 -12.97 30.56
C ASP A 87 12.79 -12.28 30.12
N GLY A 88 12.91 -11.93 28.83
CA GLY A 88 13.91 -11.00 28.32
C GLY A 88 15.34 -11.53 28.40
N VAL A 89 15.56 -12.74 27.93
CA VAL A 89 16.90 -13.35 27.87
C VAL A 89 17.50 -13.16 26.48
N ASN A 90 18.82 -13.01 26.42
CA ASN A 90 19.55 -13.00 25.16
C ASN A 90 19.74 -14.42 24.64
N GLY A 91 18.89 -14.81 23.69
CA GLY A 91 18.81 -16.12 23.06
C GLY A 91 17.45 -16.27 22.37
N ILE A 92 17.32 -17.22 21.45
CA ILE A 92 16.01 -17.53 20.85
C ILE A 92 15.20 -18.35 21.87
N PRO A 93 14.01 -17.91 22.28
CA PRO A 93 13.17 -18.64 23.23
C PRO A 93 12.70 -19.97 22.60
N ILE A 94 12.68 -21.03 23.39
CA ILE A 94 12.31 -22.39 22.98
C ILE A 94 11.14 -22.88 23.83
N ASN A 95 10.13 -23.47 23.20
CA ASN A 95 9.04 -24.13 23.89
C ASN A 95 9.57 -25.33 24.67
N ALA A 96 9.22 -25.42 25.94
CA ALA A 96 9.77 -26.42 26.83
C ALA A 96 8.80 -27.58 27.10
N TRP A 97 7.52 -27.28 27.35
CA TRP A 97 6.55 -28.25 27.84
C TRP A 97 5.27 -28.25 27.01
N GLU A 98 4.92 -29.41 26.47
CA GLU A 98 3.61 -29.71 25.87
C GLU A 98 2.73 -30.42 26.91
N GLY A 99 2.05 -29.62 27.73
CA GLY A 99 1.36 -30.13 28.91
C GLY A 99 2.35 -30.70 29.94
N ILE A 100 2.42 -32.03 30.06
CA ILE A 100 3.38 -32.72 30.95
C ILE A 100 4.58 -33.32 30.20
N ILE A 101 4.58 -33.21 28.86
CA ILE A 101 5.59 -33.80 28.00
C ILE A 101 6.68 -32.76 27.77
N LEU A 102 7.93 -33.14 28.02
CA LEU A 102 9.08 -32.31 27.67
C LEU A 102 9.26 -32.32 26.15
N ASP A 103 9.24 -31.13 25.54
CA ASP A 103 9.39 -30.92 24.11
C ASP A 103 10.80 -30.38 23.78
N MET A 104 11.11 -29.13 24.21
CA MET A 104 12.40 -28.47 23.99
C MET A 104 12.85 -28.47 22.51
N SER A 105 11.90 -28.42 21.57
CA SER A 105 12.20 -28.57 20.14
C SER A 105 11.61 -27.50 19.23
N HIS A 106 10.63 -26.72 19.69
CA HIS A 106 10.04 -25.63 18.91
C HIS A 106 10.55 -24.25 19.32
N ILE A 107 10.64 -23.35 18.35
CA ILE A 107 11.00 -21.95 18.55
C ILE A 107 9.77 -21.20 19.09
N GLU A 108 10.00 -20.10 19.80
CA GLU A 108 8.95 -19.26 20.39
C GLU A 108 9.14 -17.78 20.04
N LEU A 109 9.67 -17.49 18.84
CA LEU A 109 9.74 -16.13 18.30
C LEU A 109 8.35 -15.67 17.87
N ASP A 110 8.09 -14.37 18.00
CA ASP A 110 6.77 -13.80 17.83
C ASP A 110 6.35 -13.87 16.36
N ASN A 111 5.21 -14.50 16.10
CA ASN A 111 4.57 -14.62 14.78
C ASN A 111 5.43 -15.30 13.70
N SER A 112 6.54 -15.97 14.07
CA SER A 112 7.49 -16.56 13.12
C SER A 112 7.02 -17.91 12.57
N LEU A 113 7.58 -18.32 11.42
CA LEU A 113 7.17 -19.54 10.73
C LEU A 113 7.42 -20.82 11.56
N MET A 114 8.53 -20.88 12.29
CA MET A 114 8.90 -22.06 13.11
C MET A 114 8.44 -21.94 14.55
N SER A 115 7.64 -20.92 14.86
CA SER A 115 7.14 -20.70 16.21
C SER A 115 6.07 -21.73 16.56
N HIS A 116 5.98 -22.12 17.83
CA HIS A 116 4.88 -22.96 18.33
C HIS A 116 3.64 -22.15 18.75
N GLN A 117 3.66 -20.84 18.54
CA GLN A 117 2.52 -19.95 18.78
C GLN A 117 1.27 -20.36 17.95
N SER A 118 0.10 -19.92 18.38
CA SER A 118 -1.16 -20.17 17.68
C SER A 118 -1.43 -19.17 16.55
N TRP A 119 -0.66 -18.07 16.49
CA TRP A 119 -0.72 -17.07 15.42
C TRP A 119 0.65 -16.89 14.78
N HIS A 120 0.72 -17.12 13.46
CA HIS A 120 1.88 -16.80 12.63
C HIS A 120 1.44 -16.06 11.38
N ASN A 121 2.14 -14.98 11.05
CA ASN A 121 1.92 -14.21 9.82
C ASN A 121 3.22 -14.05 9.01
N TYR A 122 4.24 -14.86 9.34
CA TYR A 122 5.49 -14.94 8.59
C TYR A 122 5.48 -16.22 7.75
N ASN A 123 5.45 -16.07 6.42
CA ASN A 123 5.39 -17.20 5.48
C ASN A 123 6.78 -17.73 5.05
N PHE A 124 7.84 -17.23 5.69
CA PHE A 124 9.22 -17.61 5.43
C PHE A 124 10.04 -17.55 6.73
N TYR A 125 11.26 -18.11 6.72
CA TYR A 125 12.13 -18.08 7.89
C TYR A 125 12.61 -16.66 8.22
N MET A 126 12.48 -16.24 9.48
CA MET A 126 13.14 -15.03 9.99
C MET A 126 14.68 -15.18 9.94
N GLU A 127 15.43 -14.06 9.93
CA GLU A 127 16.90 -14.13 9.92
C GLU A 127 17.45 -14.92 11.12
N ALA A 128 16.84 -14.80 12.30
CA ALA A 128 17.24 -15.55 13.49
C ALA A 128 17.01 -17.08 13.34
N GLU A 129 15.95 -17.50 12.65
CA GLU A 129 15.70 -18.92 12.36
C GLU A 129 16.69 -19.45 11.34
N LEU A 130 17.03 -18.67 10.30
CA LEU A 130 18.11 -19.00 9.37
C LEU A 130 19.47 -19.10 10.07
N ALA A 131 19.78 -18.19 10.98
CA ALA A 131 21.00 -18.23 11.76
C ALA A 131 21.08 -19.48 12.66
N LEU A 132 19.96 -19.86 13.27
CA LEU A 132 19.85 -21.12 14.01
C LEU A 132 20.13 -22.33 13.11
N LEU A 133 19.59 -22.35 11.88
CA LEU A 133 19.91 -23.41 10.92
C LEU A 133 21.41 -23.48 10.62
N GLN A 134 22.10 -22.35 10.51
CA GLN A 134 23.55 -22.32 10.33
C GLN A 134 24.31 -22.88 11.55
N ASP A 135 23.90 -22.52 12.77
CA ASP A 135 24.50 -23.03 14.01
C ASP A 135 24.32 -24.55 14.18
N ILE A 136 23.24 -25.14 13.65
CA ILE A 136 23.04 -26.60 13.68
C ILE A 136 23.66 -27.35 12.50
N GLY A 137 24.36 -26.65 11.59
CA GLY A 137 25.24 -27.24 10.57
C GLY A 137 24.82 -27.03 9.10
N TYR A 138 23.78 -26.26 8.81
CA TYR A 138 23.42 -25.92 7.43
C TYR A 138 24.35 -24.84 6.86
N ASN A 139 24.77 -24.99 5.60
CA ASN A 139 25.66 -24.04 4.94
C ASN A 139 24.94 -23.34 3.78
N PHE A 140 24.65 -22.06 3.95
CA PHE A 140 24.05 -21.19 2.94
C PHE A 140 24.38 -19.72 3.21
N ASP A 141 24.22 -18.86 2.21
CA ASP A 141 24.38 -17.41 2.36
C ASP A 141 23.08 -16.79 2.87
N ARG A 142 22.95 -16.66 4.21
CA ARG A 142 21.79 -16.03 4.88
C ARG A 142 21.51 -14.62 4.35
N LYS A 143 22.55 -13.88 3.96
CA LYS A 143 22.42 -12.50 3.46
C LYS A 143 21.81 -12.41 2.05
N LEU A 144 21.58 -13.53 1.36
CA LEU A 144 20.71 -13.54 0.19
C LEU A 144 19.27 -13.18 0.56
N TYR A 145 18.81 -13.57 1.76
CA TYR A 145 17.44 -13.39 2.22
C TYR A 145 17.25 -12.15 3.09
N TYR A 146 18.28 -11.72 3.83
CA TYR A 146 18.18 -10.57 4.72
C TYR A 146 19.32 -9.57 4.50
N GLY A 147 19.00 -8.28 4.41
CA GLY A 147 20.00 -7.20 4.50
C GLY A 147 20.40 -6.99 5.95
N ASP A 148 19.59 -6.24 6.69
CA ASP A 148 19.73 -5.95 8.12
C ASP A 148 18.51 -6.38 8.94
N SER A 149 18.72 -6.68 10.22
CA SER A 149 17.65 -6.98 11.18
C SER A 149 17.86 -6.27 12.52
N ILE A 150 16.78 -5.80 13.13
CA ILE A 150 16.75 -5.13 14.43
C ILE A 150 15.88 -5.94 15.38
N TYR A 151 16.49 -6.89 16.09
CA TYR A 151 15.83 -7.64 17.17
C TYR A 151 15.85 -6.88 18.51
N GLU A 152 16.81 -5.96 18.69
CA GLU A 152 16.93 -5.14 19.89
C GLU A 152 15.74 -4.17 20.03
N SER A 153 15.46 -3.78 21.28
CA SER A 153 14.41 -2.82 21.61
C SER A 153 15.01 -1.60 22.29
N ASN A 154 14.35 -0.44 22.16
CA ASN A 154 14.77 0.85 22.70
C ASN A 154 16.06 1.42 22.07
N LEU A 155 16.33 1.08 20.81
CA LEU A 155 17.40 1.72 20.04
C LEU A 155 16.91 3.08 19.53
N LEU A 156 17.40 4.19 20.10
CA LEU A 156 16.88 5.52 19.80
C LEU A 156 17.55 6.24 18.63
N ASN A 157 18.53 5.60 17.98
CA ASN A 157 19.32 6.21 16.91
C ASN A 157 19.95 5.18 15.96
N TRP A 158 19.24 4.08 15.68
CA TRP A 158 19.76 3.07 14.75
C TRP A 158 19.86 3.66 13.34
N GLN A 159 20.95 3.34 12.64
CA GLN A 159 21.20 3.73 11.25
C GLN A 159 21.55 2.47 10.48
N SER A 160 21.05 2.35 9.24
CA SER A 160 21.47 1.27 8.35
C SER A 160 22.96 1.39 8.06
N ASP A 161 23.69 0.30 8.25
CA ASP A 161 25.13 0.22 7.91
C ASP A 161 25.32 -0.20 6.44
N TYR A 162 24.36 -0.95 5.89
CA TYR A 162 24.37 -1.44 4.51
C TYR A 162 22.99 -1.37 3.87
N GLY A 163 22.97 -1.52 2.55
CA GLY A 163 21.74 -1.74 1.78
C GLY A 163 21.46 -3.22 1.57
N TYR A 164 20.54 -3.53 0.66
CA TYR A 164 20.24 -4.90 0.24
C TYR A 164 20.29 -4.99 -1.29
N TYR A 165 21.18 -5.85 -1.79
CA TYR A 165 21.51 -5.95 -3.22
C TYR A 165 21.69 -7.41 -3.63
N ALA A 166 21.86 -7.68 -4.93
CA ALA A 166 22.27 -9.00 -5.37
C ALA A 166 23.59 -9.42 -4.69
N ARG A 167 23.79 -10.73 -4.53
CA ARG A 167 25.02 -11.28 -3.94
C ARG A 167 25.69 -12.28 -4.85
N LYS A 168 27.02 -12.30 -4.78
CA LYS A 168 27.87 -13.30 -5.42
C LYS A 168 29.10 -13.54 -4.56
N ASP A 169 29.44 -14.81 -4.33
CA ASP A 169 30.61 -15.23 -3.56
C ASP A 169 30.72 -14.53 -2.18
N GLY A 170 29.59 -14.38 -1.48
CA GLY A 170 29.51 -13.77 -0.15
C GLY A 170 29.67 -12.24 -0.14
N LYS A 171 29.52 -11.56 -1.28
CA LYS A 171 29.67 -10.10 -1.38
C LYS A 171 28.45 -9.45 -2.05
N TRP A 172 28.12 -8.24 -1.61
CA TRP A 172 27.10 -7.40 -2.24
C TRP A 172 27.58 -6.87 -3.59
N LEU A 173 26.70 -6.94 -4.59
CA LEU A 173 26.83 -6.29 -5.89
C LEU A 173 26.06 -4.97 -5.83
N ILE A 174 26.70 -3.93 -5.29
CA ILE A 174 26.05 -2.63 -5.01
C ILE A 174 25.38 -2.07 -6.27
N GLY A 175 24.10 -1.72 -6.15
CA GLY A 175 23.27 -1.20 -7.23
C GLY A 175 22.57 -2.27 -8.08
N GLU A 176 22.87 -3.56 -7.88
CA GLU A 176 22.17 -4.66 -8.56
C GLU A 176 20.99 -5.17 -7.73
N TYR A 177 19.87 -5.42 -8.41
CA TYR A 177 18.66 -5.95 -7.77
C TYR A 177 18.83 -7.41 -7.38
N ASN A 178 18.55 -7.75 -6.13
CA ASN A 178 18.59 -9.12 -5.64
C ASN A 178 17.38 -9.93 -6.18
N PRO A 179 17.59 -11.03 -6.93
CA PRO A 179 16.48 -11.83 -7.46
C PRO A 179 15.92 -12.85 -6.45
N THR A 180 16.43 -12.89 -5.22
CA THR A 180 16.02 -13.87 -4.20
C THR A 180 14.56 -13.65 -3.79
N GLU A 181 13.74 -14.70 -3.95
CA GLU A 181 12.34 -14.71 -3.51
C GLU A 181 12.23 -14.55 -1.99
N TYR A 182 11.17 -13.91 -1.51
CA TYR A 182 10.91 -13.66 -0.09
C TYR A 182 12.02 -12.86 0.63
N GLY A 183 12.93 -12.23 -0.11
CA GLY A 183 14.00 -11.42 0.46
C GLY A 183 13.45 -10.21 1.24
N VAL A 184 14.04 -9.96 2.41
CA VAL A 184 13.75 -8.83 3.28
C VAL A 184 14.96 -7.91 3.38
N GLY A 185 14.84 -6.67 2.93
CA GLY A 185 15.96 -5.71 3.00
C GLY A 185 16.28 -5.29 4.43
N LEU A 186 15.28 -4.83 5.17
CA LEU A 186 15.36 -4.50 6.59
C LEU A 186 14.21 -5.14 7.37
N HIS A 187 14.51 -5.85 8.45
CA HIS A 187 13.51 -6.35 9.40
C HIS A 187 13.60 -5.62 10.74
N ILE A 188 12.54 -4.95 11.18
CA ILE A 188 12.45 -4.35 12.51
C ILE A 188 11.54 -5.23 13.38
N TYR A 189 12.14 -6.11 14.19
CA TYR A 189 11.42 -7.04 15.05
C TYR A 189 11.12 -6.44 16.44
N GLY A 190 12.10 -5.73 17.01
CA GLY A 190 12.00 -5.18 18.36
C GLY A 190 11.02 -4.02 18.49
N LYS A 191 10.95 -3.43 19.68
CA LYS A 191 10.00 -2.36 20.05
C LYS A 191 10.69 -1.09 20.52
N ASN A 192 9.97 0.04 20.44
CA ASN A 192 10.45 1.37 20.86
C ASN A 192 11.74 1.83 20.14
N ASN A 193 11.94 1.42 18.89
CA ASN A 193 13.12 1.77 18.12
C ASN A 193 12.89 3.03 17.28
N ILE A 194 13.95 3.81 17.06
CA ILE A 194 14.04 4.86 16.05
C ILE A 194 15.12 4.42 15.07
N ALA A 195 14.70 4.03 13.87
CA ALA A 195 15.56 3.49 12.83
C ALA A 195 15.57 4.41 11.61
N THR A 196 16.74 4.70 11.06
CA THR A 196 16.90 5.41 9.79
C THR A 196 17.50 4.50 8.73
N GLN A 197 16.76 4.27 7.64
CA GLN A 197 17.27 3.61 6.45
C GLN A 197 17.83 4.68 5.50
N SER A 198 19.14 4.62 5.25
CA SER A 198 19.89 5.57 4.43
C SER A 198 20.66 4.94 3.27
N HIS A 199 20.60 3.61 3.15
CA HIS A 199 21.18 2.85 2.04
C HIS A 199 20.10 2.20 1.18
N ASP A 200 20.36 2.03 -0.12
CA ASP A 200 19.37 1.45 -1.02
C ASP A 200 19.07 -0.03 -0.71
N ILE A 201 17.79 -0.38 -0.82
CA ILE A 201 17.27 -1.76 -0.81
C ILE A 201 16.71 -2.02 -2.20
N LEU A 202 17.35 -2.91 -2.96
CA LEU A 202 17.02 -3.22 -4.34
C LEU A 202 16.77 -4.72 -4.49
N SER A 203 15.50 -5.10 -4.67
CA SER A 203 15.06 -6.47 -4.89
C SER A 203 14.21 -6.61 -6.14
N SER A 204 14.36 -7.71 -6.86
CA SER A 204 13.51 -8.16 -7.97
C SER A 204 12.91 -9.54 -7.72
N GLY A 205 13.15 -10.13 -6.54
CA GLY A 205 12.56 -11.41 -6.15
C GLY A 205 11.05 -11.33 -5.93
N VAL A 206 10.36 -12.43 -6.21
CA VAL A 206 8.91 -12.56 -5.96
C VAL A 206 8.63 -12.53 -4.46
N ALA A 207 7.51 -11.91 -4.08
CA ALA A 207 7.06 -11.76 -2.70
C ALA A 207 8.13 -11.16 -1.76
N ALA A 208 9.02 -10.32 -2.29
CA ALA A 208 10.03 -9.63 -1.50
C ALA A 208 9.40 -8.49 -0.69
N SER A 209 9.96 -8.25 0.49
CA SER A 209 9.65 -7.09 1.33
C SER A 209 10.86 -6.19 1.44
N GLY A 210 10.76 -4.94 0.99
CA GLY A 210 11.89 -4.01 1.12
C GLY A 210 12.24 -3.80 2.59
N ILE A 211 11.25 -3.33 3.36
CA ILE A 211 11.32 -3.20 4.81
C ILE A 211 10.11 -3.89 5.42
N ARG A 212 10.31 -4.71 6.46
CA ARG A 212 9.24 -5.31 7.27
C ARG A 212 9.35 -4.79 8.71
N ILE A 213 8.25 -4.31 9.26
CA ILE A 213 8.16 -3.85 10.65
C ILE A 213 7.18 -4.73 11.42
N ASP A 214 7.65 -5.29 12.52
CA ASP A 214 6.87 -5.92 13.57
C ASP A 214 7.11 -5.13 14.88
N GLY A 215 6.78 -5.73 16.04
CA GLY A 215 6.97 -5.09 17.34
C GLY A 215 6.00 -3.92 17.57
N SER A 216 6.33 -2.97 18.45
CA SER A 216 5.43 -1.85 18.77
C SER A 216 6.19 -0.55 18.97
N ASN A 217 5.53 0.58 18.70
CA ASN A 217 6.01 1.93 18.96
C ASN A 217 7.38 2.21 18.30
N ASN A 218 7.58 1.66 17.10
CA ASN A 218 8.77 1.92 16.29
C ASN A 218 8.56 3.15 15.40
N GLN A 219 9.59 3.98 15.30
CA GLN A 219 9.70 5.05 14.31
C GLN A 219 10.68 4.63 13.22
N LEU A 220 10.22 4.58 11.96
CA LEU A 220 11.07 4.39 10.79
C LEU A 220 11.20 5.70 10.03
N ILE A 221 12.43 6.08 9.72
CA ILE A 221 12.77 7.20 8.85
C ILE A 221 13.41 6.63 7.59
N ILE A 222 12.77 6.82 6.44
CA ILE A 222 13.39 6.57 5.13
C ILE A 222 14.02 7.88 4.71
N ALA A 223 15.35 7.91 4.63
CA ALA A 223 16.08 9.14 4.36
C ALA A 223 15.87 9.63 2.92
N ASN A 224 16.19 10.90 2.68
CA ASN A 224 16.27 11.46 1.33
C ASN A 224 17.28 10.64 0.49
N ASP A 225 17.06 10.63 -0.82
CA ASP A 225 17.92 9.94 -1.80
C ASP A 225 18.09 8.43 -1.58
N THR A 226 17.27 7.82 -0.72
CA THR A 226 17.27 6.37 -0.45
C THR A 226 16.19 5.68 -1.27
N LYS A 227 16.55 4.59 -1.94
CA LYS A 227 15.63 3.76 -2.73
C LYS A 227 15.30 2.48 -1.98
N VAL A 228 14.01 2.18 -1.88
CA VAL A 228 13.51 0.87 -1.45
C VAL A 228 12.62 0.34 -2.56
N HIS A 229 13.22 -0.49 -3.41
CA HIS A 229 12.58 -1.03 -4.60
C HIS A 229 12.41 -2.53 -4.49
N THR A 230 11.18 -2.99 -4.72
CA THR A 230 10.83 -4.42 -4.80
C THR A 230 10.04 -4.68 -6.08
N LEU A 231 10.74 -5.07 -7.14
CA LEU A 231 10.20 -5.13 -8.50
C LEU A 231 9.62 -6.50 -8.87
N GLY A 232 9.75 -7.50 -8.01
CA GLY A 232 9.14 -8.82 -8.23
C GLY A 232 7.64 -8.80 -7.99
N ASP A 233 6.95 -9.82 -8.51
CA ASP A 233 5.51 -9.97 -8.34
C ASP A 233 5.15 -10.15 -6.86
N TYR A 234 3.95 -9.69 -6.47
CA TYR A 234 3.38 -9.81 -5.12
C TYR A 234 4.24 -9.21 -4.01
N SER A 235 5.12 -8.28 -4.37
CA SER A 235 6.10 -7.70 -3.44
C SER A 235 5.61 -6.40 -2.83
N ASN A 236 6.24 -6.00 -1.73
CA ASN A 236 5.99 -4.73 -1.08
C ASN A 236 7.30 -3.97 -0.79
N ALA A 237 7.27 -2.64 -0.88
CA ALA A 237 8.47 -1.86 -0.56
C ALA A 237 8.59 -1.64 0.95
N LEU A 238 7.47 -1.40 1.63
CA LEU A 238 7.35 -1.32 3.08
C LEU A 238 6.12 -2.13 3.53
N LEU A 239 6.33 -3.08 4.44
CA LEU A 239 5.29 -3.83 5.13
C LEU A 239 5.32 -3.50 6.62
N ILE A 240 4.21 -3.01 7.16
CA ILE A 240 3.98 -2.92 8.60
C ILE A 240 3.06 -4.07 8.98
N ALA A 241 3.64 -5.09 9.61
CA ALA A 241 3.07 -6.43 9.73
C ALA A 241 2.45 -6.74 11.09
N TYR A 242 2.86 -6.06 12.17
CA TYR A 242 2.39 -6.43 13.49
C TYR A 242 2.56 -5.34 14.54
N GLY A 243 1.67 -5.33 15.53
CA GLY A 243 1.73 -4.55 16.77
C GLY A 243 0.96 -3.24 16.70
N LYS A 244 1.52 -2.17 17.29
CA LYS A 244 0.84 -0.86 17.37
C LYS A 244 1.78 0.32 17.44
N ASP A 245 1.20 1.49 17.17
CA ASP A 245 1.77 2.81 17.38
C ASP A 245 3.04 3.11 16.55
N HIS A 246 3.17 2.49 15.37
CA HIS A 246 4.28 2.81 14.48
C HIS A 246 4.16 4.22 13.87
N VAL A 247 5.30 4.88 13.70
CA VAL A 247 5.42 6.17 13.03
C VAL A 247 6.37 6.04 11.85
N ILE A 248 5.91 6.41 10.66
CA ILE A 248 6.69 6.30 9.43
C ILE A 248 6.93 7.70 8.87
N GLU A 249 8.21 8.06 8.72
CA GLU A 249 8.67 9.29 8.08
C GLU A 249 9.33 8.95 6.74
N HIS A 250 8.59 9.12 5.65
CA HIS A 250 9.07 8.77 4.31
C HIS A 250 9.59 10.01 3.58
N ASN A 251 10.88 10.01 3.21
CA ASN A 251 11.52 11.07 2.42
C ASN A 251 12.19 10.54 1.14
N GLY A 252 12.25 9.22 0.94
CA GLY A 252 12.96 8.59 -0.18
C GLY A 252 12.04 8.13 -1.31
N GLU A 253 12.40 7.03 -1.97
CA GLU A 253 11.59 6.33 -2.97
C GLU A 253 11.16 4.95 -2.46
N LEU A 254 9.86 4.71 -2.35
CA LEU A 254 9.25 3.39 -2.18
C LEU A 254 8.62 2.95 -3.50
N LYS A 255 9.06 1.82 -4.05
CA LYS A 255 8.60 1.35 -5.35
C LYS A 255 8.36 -0.15 -5.40
N ALA A 256 7.13 -0.56 -5.69
CA ALA A 256 6.74 -1.96 -5.89
C ALA A 256 5.91 -2.12 -7.17
N THR A 257 6.57 -2.48 -8.27
CA THR A 257 5.95 -2.43 -9.63
C THR A 257 5.85 -3.77 -10.36
N GLY A 258 6.20 -4.88 -9.69
CA GLY A 258 5.82 -6.21 -10.17
C GLY A 258 4.30 -6.38 -10.17
N LYS A 259 3.78 -7.51 -10.67
CA LYS A 259 2.35 -7.80 -10.63
C LYS A 259 1.83 -7.71 -9.19
N GLU A 260 0.72 -7.02 -8.99
CA GLU A 260 0.09 -6.85 -7.66
C GLU A 260 1.03 -6.27 -6.57
N GLY A 261 2.00 -5.43 -6.98
CA GLY A 261 2.96 -4.80 -6.08
C GLY A 261 2.37 -3.64 -5.28
N ILE A 262 2.71 -3.57 -4.00
CA ILE A 262 2.20 -2.58 -3.04
C ILE A 262 3.36 -1.75 -2.48
N ALA A 263 3.37 -0.43 -2.64
CA ALA A 263 4.49 0.35 -2.12
C ALA A 263 4.50 0.35 -0.57
N ILE A 264 3.38 0.72 0.05
CA ILE A 264 3.20 0.67 1.51
C ILE A 264 2.04 -0.29 1.82
N ASN A 265 2.37 -1.43 2.41
CA ASN A 265 1.43 -2.45 2.85
C ASN A 265 1.26 -2.40 4.37
N ILE A 266 0.05 -2.14 4.85
CA ILE A 266 -0.29 -2.05 6.27
C ILE A 266 -1.29 -3.16 6.57
N ASP A 267 -0.77 -4.28 7.06
CA ASP A 267 -1.48 -5.55 7.01
C ASP A 267 -0.94 -6.52 8.06
N PHE A 268 -1.79 -7.00 8.97
CA PHE A 268 -1.41 -8.05 9.91
C PHE A 268 -1.25 -9.41 9.22
N GLY A 269 -1.79 -9.58 8.01
CA GLY A 269 -1.86 -10.83 7.30
C GLY A 269 -2.87 -11.81 7.89
N ASP A 270 -2.88 -13.00 7.30
CA ASP A 270 -3.65 -14.13 7.78
C ASP A 270 -2.80 -15.03 8.68
N ASN A 271 -3.47 -15.79 9.55
CA ASN A 271 -2.84 -16.85 10.31
C ASN A 271 -2.49 -18.04 9.39
N THR A 272 -1.23 -18.48 9.38
CA THR A 272 -0.84 -19.68 8.64
C THR A 272 -1.49 -20.97 9.16
N LEU A 273 -1.90 -20.99 10.43
CA LEU A 273 -2.68 -22.09 11.02
C LEU A 273 -4.18 -21.98 10.73
N GLY A 274 -4.63 -20.85 10.18
CA GLY A 274 -5.99 -20.56 9.78
C GLY A 274 -6.72 -19.57 10.70
N ASN A 275 -7.39 -18.58 10.09
CA ASN A 275 -8.11 -17.51 10.80
C ASN A 275 -9.31 -18.00 11.65
N ALA A 276 -9.72 -19.26 11.48
CA ALA A 276 -10.75 -19.87 12.33
C ALA A 276 -10.22 -20.19 13.73
N GLU A 277 -8.93 -20.50 13.86
CA GLU A 277 -8.29 -20.81 15.15
C GLU A 277 -8.00 -19.53 15.93
N GLU A 278 -7.32 -18.60 15.27
CA GLU A 278 -7.00 -17.30 15.84
C GLU A 278 -6.95 -16.22 14.76
N TYR A 279 -7.47 -15.03 15.07
CA TYR A 279 -7.43 -13.85 14.20
C TYR A 279 -7.01 -12.61 14.98
N ARG A 280 -6.06 -11.85 14.42
CA ARG A 280 -5.50 -10.65 15.06
C ARG A 280 -5.57 -9.43 14.16
N GLY A 281 -5.60 -8.26 14.79
CA GLY A 281 -5.61 -6.97 14.13
C GLY A 281 -5.68 -5.82 15.13
N SER A 282 -5.66 -4.59 14.63
CA SER A 282 -5.91 -3.40 15.46
C SER A 282 -7.28 -3.52 16.13
N TYR A 283 -7.30 -3.54 17.46
CA TYR A 283 -8.47 -3.76 18.31
C TYR A 283 -9.23 -5.07 18.04
N ILE A 284 -8.57 -6.06 17.42
CA ILE A 284 -9.14 -7.36 17.06
C ILE A 284 -8.24 -8.46 17.64
N HIS A 285 -8.80 -9.27 18.52
CA HIS A 285 -8.23 -10.57 18.86
C HIS A 285 -9.38 -11.56 19.04
N GLN A 286 -9.42 -12.57 18.18
CA GLN A 286 -10.42 -13.62 18.21
C GLN A 286 -9.75 -14.98 18.33
N MET A 287 -10.26 -15.84 19.22
CA MET A 287 -9.90 -17.26 19.28
C MET A 287 -11.15 -18.10 19.08
N SER A 288 -11.09 -19.04 18.13
CA SER A 288 -12.23 -19.87 17.72
C SER A 288 -13.51 -19.04 17.46
N GLY A 289 -13.36 -17.87 16.86
CA GLY A 289 -14.44 -16.92 16.55
C GLY A 289 -14.95 -16.08 17.72
N ASN A 290 -14.36 -16.18 18.91
CA ASN A 290 -14.76 -15.39 20.09
C ASN A 290 -13.76 -14.28 20.38
N ASN A 291 -14.24 -13.06 20.59
CA ASN A 291 -13.40 -11.93 21.00
C ASN A 291 -12.75 -12.17 22.37
N GLN A 292 -11.48 -11.82 22.48
CA GLN A 292 -10.68 -11.90 23.70
C GLN A 292 -10.52 -10.52 24.36
N ASP A 293 -10.26 -10.49 25.67
CA ASP A 293 -10.10 -9.26 26.48
C ASP A 293 -8.65 -9.09 26.97
N ASP A 294 -7.71 -9.16 26.03
CA ASP A 294 -6.26 -9.20 26.24
C ASP A 294 -5.50 -8.43 25.13
N LEU A 295 -6.16 -7.45 24.51
CA LEU A 295 -5.57 -6.69 23.40
C LEU A 295 -4.23 -6.02 23.78
N ALA A 296 -4.13 -5.47 24.99
CA ALA A 296 -2.92 -4.79 25.46
C ALA A 296 -1.71 -5.73 25.61
N GLU A 297 -2.00 -6.97 26.00
CA GLU A 297 -1.05 -8.04 26.19
C GLU A 297 -0.40 -8.48 24.86
N TYR A 298 -1.17 -8.44 23.76
CA TYR A 298 -0.69 -8.72 22.39
C TYR A 298 -0.35 -7.46 21.57
N ASN A 299 -0.31 -6.28 22.20
CA ASN A 299 -0.07 -4.99 21.55
C ASN A 299 -1.04 -4.67 20.40
N LEU A 300 -2.30 -5.06 20.55
CA LEU A 300 -3.39 -4.86 19.58
C LEU A 300 -4.35 -3.74 20.00
N ASP A 301 -4.20 -3.17 21.19
CA ASP A 301 -5.00 -2.07 21.75
C ASP A 301 -4.60 -0.69 21.17
N GLY A 302 -4.31 -0.62 19.88
CA GLY A 302 -3.85 0.58 19.19
C GLY A 302 -4.00 0.49 17.68
N ALA A 303 -3.79 1.63 17.01
CA ALA A 303 -3.58 1.66 15.58
C ALA A 303 -2.28 0.93 15.25
N LEU A 304 -2.26 0.11 14.19
CA LEU A 304 -1.01 -0.49 13.70
C LEU A 304 -0.02 0.63 13.33
N VAL A 305 -0.52 1.63 12.58
CA VAL A 305 0.23 2.85 12.27
C VAL A 305 -0.45 4.05 12.90
N LYS A 306 0.27 4.71 13.82
CA LYS A 306 -0.18 5.95 14.43
C LYS A 306 -0.08 7.13 13.46
N SER A 307 1.01 7.21 12.70
CA SER A 307 1.19 8.27 11.71
C SER A 307 2.02 7.77 10.54
N LEU A 308 1.48 7.91 9.34
CA LEU A 308 2.21 7.73 8.09
C LEU A 308 2.41 9.09 7.42
N ASN A 309 3.67 9.53 7.32
CA ASN A 309 4.03 10.84 6.81
C ASN A 309 4.81 10.71 5.50
N LEU A 310 4.17 11.08 4.39
CA LEU A 310 4.79 11.18 3.07
C LEU A 310 5.24 12.62 2.88
N ASN A 311 6.55 12.87 3.04
CA ASN A 311 7.12 14.22 2.97
C ASN A 311 7.23 14.71 1.53
N ALA A 312 7.43 16.02 1.34
CA ALA A 312 7.33 16.69 0.03
C ALA A 312 8.26 16.12 -1.06
N ALA A 313 9.43 15.58 -0.69
CA ALA A 313 10.39 14.97 -1.62
C ALA A 313 10.15 13.47 -1.87
N SER A 314 9.21 12.86 -1.15
CA SER A 314 8.99 11.42 -1.20
C SER A 314 8.30 10.96 -2.48
N SER A 315 8.58 9.71 -2.87
CA SER A 315 7.91 9.02 -3.97
C SER A 315 7.40 7.66 -3.51
N THR A 316 6.13 7.37 -3.78
CA THR A 316 5.44 6.14 -3.38
C THR A 316 4.70 5.57 -4.59
N ILE A 317 5.20 4.48 -5.16
CA ILE A 317 4.72 3.93 -6.43
C ILE A 317 4.43 2.43 -6.31
N GLY A 318 3.16 2.05 -6.46
CA GLY A 318 2.72 0.66 -6.46
C GLY A 318 1.87 0.31 -7.68
N SER A 319 1.99 -0.90 -8.22
CA SER A 319 1.18 -1.33 -9.37
C SER A 319 -0.25 -1.73 -8.99
N LEU A 320 -0.46 -2.26 -7.78
CA LEU A 320 -1.78 -2.45 -7.18
C LEU A 320 -2.18 -1.25 -6.34
N ALA A 321 -1.30 -0.85 -5.41
CA ALA A 321 -1.58 0.24 -4.49
C ALA A 321 -0.30 0.97 -4.07
N SER A 322 -0.36 2.30 -4.03
CA SER A 322 0.66 3.10 -3.37
C SER A 322 0.57 2.94 -1.84
N ILE A 323 -0.64 2.83 -1.31
CA ILE A 323 -0.92 2.55 0.10
C ILE A 323 -2.07 1.54 0.15
N TYR A 324 -1.87 0.43 0.84
CA TYR A 324 -2.91 -0.55 1.12
C TYR A 324 -3.05 -0.76 2.63
N ILE A 325 -4.30 -0.74 3.11
CA ILE A 325 -4.66 -1.02 4.50
C ILE A 325 -5.63 -2.20 4.51
N ALA A 326 -5.24 -3.29 5.16
CA ALA A 326 -6.06 -4.48 5.30
C ALA A 326 -7.28 -4.28 6.21
N ASP A 327 -8.22 -5.22 6.18
CA ASP A 327 -9.46 -5.18 6.98
C ASP A 327 -9.23 -5.37 8.49
N ASN A 328 -8.04 -5.83 8.88
CA ASN A 328 -7.58 -6.01 10.25
C ASN A 328 -6.58 -4.95 10.72
N ALA A 329 -6.25 -3.96 9.88
CA ALA A 329 -5.27 -2.94 10.20
C ALA A 329 -5.91 -1.55 10.32
N TYR A 330 -5.75 -0.90 11.47
CA TYR A 330 -6.16 0.49 11.64
C TYR A 330 -4.97 1.43 11.50
N VAL A 331 -5.15 2.49 10.71
CA VAL A 331 -4.22 3.63 10.61
C VAL A 331 -4.90 4.85 11.18
N ASN A 332 -4.28 5.53 12.14
CA ASN A 332 -4.88 6.73 12.73
C ASN A 332 -4.80 7.93 11.77
N THR A 333 -3.60 8.26 11.30
CA THR A 333 -3.41 9.43 10.41
C THR A 333 -2.46 9.11 9.27
N ILE A 334 -2.83 9.55 8.07
CA ILE A 334 -1.98 9.59 6.88
C ILE A 334 -1.85 11.06 6.46
N ASN A 335 -0.62 11.55 6.43
CA ASN A 335 -0.29 12.89 5.96
C ASN A 335 0.48 12.79 4.66
N ILE A 336 -0.08 13.34 3.60
CA ILE A 336 0.58 13.44 2.30
C ILE A 336 0.89 14.92 2.09
N ALA A 337 2.17 15.26 2.21
CA ALA A 337 2.64 16.62 2.02
C ALA A 337 2.52 17.02 0.54
N GLN A 338 2.34 18.33 0.32
CA GLN A 338 2.40 18.88 -1.03
C GLN A 338 3.70 18.46 -1.72
N TRP A 339 3.60 18.11 -3.00
CA TRP A 339 4.70 17.62 -3.85
C TRP A 339 5.14 16.18 -3.65
N ALA A 340 4.67 15.49 -2.60
CA ALA A 340 4.89 14.05 -2.49
C ALA A 340 4.30 13.35 -3.73
N LYS A 341 5.11 12.52 -4.38
CA LYS A 341 4.70 11.79 -5.58
C LYS A 341 4.01 10.49 -5.16
N VAL A 342 2.76 10.32 -5.60
CA VAL A 342 1.95 9.12 -5.33
C VAL A 342 1.40 8.59 -6.65
N GLU A 343 1.74 7.36 -7.00
CA GLU A 343 1.23 6.65 -8.19
C GLU A 343 0.79 5.22 -7.80
N GLY A 344 -0.47 4.89 -8.09
CA GLY A 344 -1.14 3.67 -7.63
C GLY A 344 -2.17 3.98 -6.55
N ASP A 345 -3.20 3.15 -6.44
CA ASP A 345 -4.37 3.43 -5.60
C ASP A 345 -4.04 3.53 -4.10
N ILE A 346 -4.80 4.34 -3.38
CA ILE A 346 -4.80 4.43 -1.92
C ILE A 346 -6.03 3.67 -1.44
N ILE A 347 -5.82 2.47 -0.89
CA ILE A 347 -6.89 1.52 -0.59
C ILE A 347 -6.95 1.28 0.91
N SER A 348 -8.17 1.28 1.46
CA SER A 348 -8.45 0.83 2.81
C SER A 348 -9.65 -0.09 2.85
N ASN A 349 -9.40 -1.32 3.29
CA ASN A 349 -10.42 -2.32 3.59
C ASN A 349 -10.81 -2.32 5.08
N TRP A 350 -10.18 -1.46 5.89
CA TRP A 350 -10.57 -1.27 7.28
C TRP A 350 -12.02 -0.76 7.34
N ASP A 351 -12.83 -1.40 8.17
CA ASP A 351 -14.20 -0.96 8.46
C ASP A 351 -14.32 -0.72 9.97
N PRO A 352 -14.61 0.51 10.41
CA PRO A 352 -14.88 0.81 11.82
C PRO A 352 -16.09 0.06 12.39
N ASN A 353 -16.87 -0.62 11.54
CA ASN A 353 -17.99 -1.50 11.88
C ASN A 353 -17.75 -2.97 11.56
N ASN A 354 -16.49 -3.37 11.31
CA ASN A 354 -16.10 -4.75 11.05
C ASN A 354 -16.71 -5.69 12.11
N GLU A 355 -17.31 -6.79 11.65
CA GLU A 355 -17.96 -7.77 12.53
C GLU A 355 -17.01 -8.41 13.54
N LYS A 356 -15.71 -8.46 13.22
CA LYS A 356 -14.66 -8.99 14.09
C LYS A 356 -14.27 -8.03 15.22
N LEU A 357 -14.67 -6.75 15.16
CA LEU A 357 -14.47 -5.79 16.23
C LEU A 357 -15.44 -6.07 17.39
N ALA A 358 -14.93 -6.02 18.62
CA ALA A 358 -15.80 -5.97 19.80
C ALA A 358 -16.67 -4.72 19.76
N ASN A 359 -17.92 -4.83 20.24
CA ASN A 359 -18.92 -3.76 20.11
C ASN A 359 -18.46 -2.42 20.72
N GLN A 360 -17.61 -2.44 21.77
CA GLN A 360 -17.06 -1.22 22.38
C GLN A 360 -16.12 -0.42 21.47
N TYR A 361 -15.60 -1.03 20.40
CA TYR A 361 -14.65 -0.43 19.46
C TYR A 361 -15.29 -0.01 18.14
N LYS A 362 -16.57 -0.35 17.93
CA LYS A 362 -17.28 0.02 16.70
C LYS A 362 -17.51 1.53 16.59
N ASP A 363 -17.66 2.02 15.36
CA ASP A 363 -17.93 3.42 15.03
C ASP A 363 -16.91 4.44 15.58
N SER A 364 -15.70 4.00 15.94
CA SER A 364 -14.73 4.85 16.65
C SER A 364 -13.48 5.18 15.84
N PHE A 365 -13.00 4.24 15.02
CA PHE A 365 -11.65 4.29 14.46
C PHE A 365 -11.65 4.56 12.96
N TYR A 366 -11.76 5.84 12.59
CA TYR A 366 -11.69 6.31 11.21
C TYR A 366 -10.31 6.91 10.93
N THR A 367 -9.75 6.66 9.74
CA THR A 367 -8.45 7.19 9.33
C THR A 367 -8.58 8.63 8.80
N ASP A 368 -7.83 9.55 9.40
CA ASP A 368 -7.66 10.89 8.86
C ASP A 368 -6.67 10.85 7.68
N LEU A 369 -7.16 11.12 6.47
CA LEU A 369 -6.36 11.18 5.25
C LEU A 369 -6.18 12.64 4.82
N ASN A 370 -5.01 13.20 5.11
CA ASN A 370 -4.72 14.61 4.92
C ASN A 370 -3.87 14.84 3.68
N PHE A 371 -4.38 15.66 2.76
CA PHE A 371 -3.62 16.21 1.65
C PHE A 371 -3.20 17.65 1.95
N GLY A 372 -1.91 17.87 2.18
CA GLY A 372 -1.34 19.15 2.59
C GLY A 372 -1.49 19.42 4.10
N SER A 373 -0.87 20.51 4.59
CA SER A 373 -0.93 20.86 6.01
C SER A 373 -2.01 21.90 6.30
N ASP A 374 -2.71 21.76 7.44
CA ASP A 374 -3.72 22.73 7.90
C ASP A 374 -3.08 24.09 8.32
N SER A 375 -1.75 24.14 8.41
CA SER A 375 -0.96 25.31 8.81
C SER A 375 -0.52 26.19 7.63
N SER A 376 -0.70 25.75 6.37
CA SER A 376 -0.20 26.49 5.21
C SER A 376 -1.24 27.48 4.68
N LEU A 377 -1.01 28.77 4.98
CA LEU A 377 -1.76 29.90 4.42
C LEU A 377 -1.38 30.18 2.95
N SER A 378 -1.28 29.16 2.08
CA SER A 378 -1.02 29.39 0.65
C SER A 378 -2.33 29.51 -0.15
N ARG A 379 -3.14 30.53 0.19
CA ARG A 379 -4.27 30.99 -0.65
C ARG A 379 -3.75 31.75 -1.87
N ALA A 380 -3.01 31.06 -2.74
CA ALA A 380 -2.63 31.59 -4.03
C ALA A 380 -3.63 31.11 -5.08
N ALA A 381 -4.38 32.04 -5.66
CA ALA A 381 -5.13 31.82 -6.89
C ALA A 381 -4.16 31.30 -7.96
N PHE A 382 -4.40 30.10 -8.49
CA PHE A 382 -3.49 29.48 -9.45
C PHE A 382 -4.14 29.41 -10.84
N ASN A 383 -3.38 29.90 -11.84
CA ASN A 383 -3.64 29.70 -13.26
C ASN A 383 -3.20 28.28 -13.65
N ALA A 384 -4.07 27.59 -14.36
CA ALA A 384 -4.18 26.13 -14.45
C ALA A 384 -3.11 25.36 -15.26
N LEU A 385 -1.87 25.84 -15.45
CA LEU A 385 -1.02 25.24 -16.50
C LEU A 385 0.35 24.64 -16.16
N ASP A 386 1.01 24.86 -15.02
CA ASP A 386 2.38 24.26 -14.88
C ASP A 386 2.88 23.84 -13.48
N ASN A 387 2.14 24.06 -12.38
CA ASN A 387 2.68 23.79 -11.03
C ASN A 387 1.67 23.10 -10.10
N THR A 388 0.99 22.03 -10.53
CA THR A 388 -0.02 21.36 -9.70
C THR A 388 0.51 20.07 -9.08
N TRP A 389 0.59 20.04 -7.74
CA TRP A 389 0.74 18.80 -6.99
C TRP A 389 -0.37 17.83 -7.40
N SER A 390 0.04 16.75 -8.08
CA SER A 390 -0.87 15.77 -8.67
C SER A 390 -0.64 14.41 -8.05
N VAL A 391 -1.73 13.77 -7.63
CA VAL A 391 -1.74 12.41 -7.08
C VAL A 391 -2.44 11.51 -8.11
N LYS A 392 -1.77 10.45 -8.55
CA LYS A 392 -2.32 9.50 -9.54
C LYS A 392 -2.79 8.23 -8.84
N ALA A 393 -3.97 8.31 -8.27
CA ALA A 393 -4.55 7.24 -7.47
C ALA A 393 -6.06 7.36 -7.48
N ASN A 394 -6.76 6.23 -7.42
CA ASN A 394 -8.06 6.21 -6.78
C ASN A 394 -7.86 6.26 -5.25
N VAL A 395 -8.75 6.93 -4.54
CA VAL A 395 -8.84 6.87 -3.07
C VAL A 395 -10.04 5.99 -2.72
N LEU A 396 -9.79 4.80 -2.21
CA LEU A 396 -10.79 3.76 -1.98
C LEU A 396 -10.86 3.41 -0.49
N GLY A 397 -11.64 4.15 0.29
CA GLY A 397 -11.89 3.89 1.71
C GLY A 397 -13.24 4.42 2.14
N TYR A 398 -14.29 3.96 1.46
CA TYR A 398 -15.67 4.44 1.60
C TYR A 398 -16.22 4.34 3.03
N ASP A 399 -15.78 3.33 3.77
CA ASP A 399 -16.21 3.07 5.14
C ASP A 399 -15.26 3.68 6.19
N ASN A 400 -14.09 4.19 5.79
CA ASN A 400 -13.01 4.54 6.70
C ASN A 400 -12.50 5.99 6.57
N PHE A 401 -12.16 6.44 5.36
CA PHE A 401 -11.38 7.66 5.21
C PHE A 401 -12.19 8.92 5.54
N LYS A 402 -11.69 9.69 6.49
CA LYS A 402 -12.03 11.11 6.67
C LYS A 402 -11.01 11.92 5.88
N MET A 403 -11.35 12.23 4.63
CA MET A 403 -10.45 12.91 3.72
C MET A 403 -10.48 14.42 3.95
N ASN A 404 -9.30 15.02 4.11
CA ASN A 404 -9.14 16.46 4.27
C ASN A 404 -8.25 17.00 3.14
N VAL A 405 -8.79 17.91 2.33
CA VAL A 405 -8.02 18.63 1.30
C VAL A 405 -7.67 20.01 1.85
N ASN A 406 -6.48 20.10 2.45
CA ASN A 406 -5.99 21.32 3.11
C ASN A 406 -5.24 22.25 2.14
N GLU A 407 -4.67 21.69 1.07
CA GLU A 407 -3.95 22.42 0.02
C GLU A 407 -4.45 22.04 -1.37
N ASN A 408 -4.09 22.84 -2.37
CA ASN A 408 -4.52 22.61 -3.74
C ASN A 408 -4.07 21.22 -4.23
N LEU A 409 -5.04 20.39 -4.63
CA LEU A 409 -4.83 18.99 -5.00
C LEU A 409 -5.47 18.71 -6.36
N ASN A 410 -4.67 18.15 -7.26
CA ASN A 410 -5.17 17.48 -8.45
C ASN A 410 -5.14 15.96 -8.24
N LEU A 411 -6.31 15.37 -8.00
CA LEU A 411 -6.46 13.91 -7.93
C LEU A 411 -6.81 13.37 -9.31
N GLN A 412 -5.89 12.60 -9.89
CA GLN A 412 -6.07 11.88 -11.14
C GLN A 412 -6.63 10.48 -10.85
N GLY A 413 -7.90 10.45 -10.45
CA GLY A 413 -8.62 9.24 -10.08
C GLY A 413 -9.94 9.56 -9.38
N SER A 414 -10.67 8.50 -9.01
CA SER A 414 -11.92 8.62 -8.25
C SER A 414 -11.66 8.59 -6.75
N ALA A 415 -12.59 9.12 -5.95
CA ALA A 415 -12.53 9.09 -4.50
C ALA A 415 -13.83 8.53 -3.90
N PHE A 416 -13.69 7.53 -3.03
CA PHE A 416 -14.73 6.88 -2.26
C PHE A 416 -14.32 6.96 -0.80
N VAL A 417 -14.95 7.84 -0.03
CA VAL A 417 -14.53 8.20 1.33
C VAL A 417 -15.71 8.24 2.28
N TYR A 418 -15.43 8.14 3.58
CA TYR A 418 -16.45 8.24 4.61
C TYR A 418 -16.93 9.69 4.77
N ASP A 419 -16.01 10.60 5.07
CA ASP A 419 -16.25 12.05 5.11
C ASP A 419 -15.27 12.78 4.18
N LEU A 420 -15.67 13.95 3.68
CA LEU A 420 -14.77 14.84 2.93
C LEU A 420 -14.89 16.29 3.44
N ASN A 421 -13.77 16.86 3.83
CA ASN A 421 -13.62 18.28 4.12
C ASN A 421 -12.72 18.95 3.08
N ASN A 422 -13.27 19.84 2.27
CA ASN A 422 -12.53 20.59 1.26
C ASN A 422 -12.27 22.03 1.72
N LYS A 423 -11.00 22.36 1.98
CA LYS A 423 -10.55 23.69 2.42
C LYS A 423 -9.79 24.47 1.34
N ALA A 424 -9.48 23.83 0.21
CA ALA A 424 -8.62 24.37 -0.84
C ALA A 424 -9.22 24.14 -2.24
N HIS A 425 -8.40 24.24 -3.29
CA HIS A 425 -8.80 23.83 -4.64
C HIS A 425 -8.60 22.33 -4.80
N PHE A 426 -9.69 21.57 -4.76
CA PHE A 426 -9.71 20.15 -5.04
C PHE A 426 -10.23 19.89 -6.46
N SER A 427 -9.39 19.29 -7.31
CA SER A 427 -9.77 18.87 -8.66
C SER A 427 -9.76 17.37 -8.79
N LEU A 428 -10.86 16.79 -9.27
CA LEU A 428 -10.93 15.39 -9.68
C LEU A 428 -10.87 15.31 -11.21
N LEU A 429 -9.79 14.71 -11.72
CA LEU A 429 -9.57 14.51 -13.15
C LEU A 429 -9.51 13.02 -13.47
N GLY A 430 -10.05 12.62 -14.62
CA GLY A 430 -9.92 11.26 -15.11
C GLY A 430 -8.45 10.91 -15.34
N ALA A 431 -7.98 9.79 -14.79
CA ALA A 431 -6.56 9.36 -14.87
C ALA A 431 -6.05 9.16 -16.31
N ASP A 432 -6.96 8.86 -17.23
CA ASP A 432 -6.71 8.61 -18.65
C ASP A 432 -7.29 9.71 -19.57
N GLY A 433 -7.91 10.75 -18.98
CA GLY A 433 -8.67 11.76 -19.72
C GLY A 433 -9.88 11.21 -20.50
N ILE A 434 -10.26 9.95 -20.29
CA ILE A 434 -11.31 9.24 -21.01
C ILE A 434 -12.46 8.88 -20.05
N ASN A 435 -12.14 8.35 -18.87
CA ASN A 435 -13.10 7.93 -17.87
C ASN A 435 -13.41 9.07 -16.89
N PRO A 436 -14.69 9.27 -16.53
CA PRO A 436 -15.05 10.21 -15.49
C PRO A 436 -14.46 9.80 -14.14
N SER A 437 -13.95 10.78 -13.38
CA SER A 437 -13.69 10.58 -11.96
C SER A 437 -14.99 10.73 -11.16
N LEU A 438 -15.20 9.80 -10.24
CA LEU A 438 -16.36 9.78 -9.35
C LEU A 438 -15.94 10.24 -7.96
N LEU A 439 -16.82 10.99 -7.30
CA LEU A 439 -16.68 11.32 -5.89
C LEU A 439 -17.88 10.78 -5.12
N TYR A 440 -17.65 9.75 -4.31
CA TYR A 440 -18.62 9.18 -3.39
C TYR A 440 -18.21 9.45 -1.95
N ILE A 441 -19.11 10.08 -1.21
CA ILE A 441 -18.91 10.44 0.19
C ILE A 441 -20.02 9.77 0.99
N LYS A 442 -19.68 8.80 1.84
CA LYS A 442 -20.69 7.99 2.55
C LYS A 442 -21.53 8.82 3.51
N ASN A 443 -20.90 9.73 4.23
CA ASN A 443 -21.48 10.47 5.34
C ASN A 443 -21.53 11.97 5.06
N ASN A 444 -20.55 12.78 5.46
CA ASN A 444 -20.66 14.24 5.33
C ASN A 444 -19.66 14.84 4.33
N PHE A 445 -20.16 15.80 3.56
CA PHE A 445 -19.35 16.69 2.72
C PHE A 445 -19.39 18.11 3.28
N THR A 446 -18.23 18.70 3.55
CA THR A 446 -18.10 20.12 3.90
C THR A 446 -17.15 20.81 2.96
N GLN A 447 -17.59 21.94 2.39
CA GLN A 447 -16.74 22.81 1.59
C GLN A 447 -16.64 24.20 2.23
N ASP A 448 -15.42 24.69 2.40
CA ASP A 448 -15.16 26.02 2.94
C ASP A 448 -15.51 27.15 1.96
N SER A 449 -15.73 28.35 2.50
CA SER A 449 -16.15 29.53 1.72
C SER A 449 -15.16 30.02 0.66
N ASN A 450 -13.88 29.65 0.79
CA ASN A 450 -12.82 29.98 -0.17
C ASN A 450 -12.36 28.76 -1.00
N ALA A 451 -12.93 27.58 -0.74
CA ALA A 451 -12.55 26.35 -1.43
C ALA A 451 -13.21 26.26 -2.81
N ILE A 452 -12.59 25.46 -3.68
CA ILE A 452 -13.09 25.16 -5.02
C ILE A 452 -13.12 23.65 -5.18
N LEU A 453 -14.26 23.09 -5.58
CA LEU A 453 -14.35 21.72 -6.05
C LEU A 453 -14.46 21.73 -7.57
N THR A 454 -13.58 21.02 -8.26
CA THR A 454 -13.64 20.81 -9.71
C THR A 454 -13.99 19.36 -10.02
N ALA A 455 -15.14 19.13 -10.64
CA ALA A 455 -15.63 17.79 -10.95
C ALA A 455 -16.34 17.73 -12.31
N GLY A 456 -16.41 16.53 -12.90
CA GLY A 456 -17.08 16.30 -14.18
C GLY A 456 -18.60 16.35 -14.08
N ILE A 457 -19.25 16.78 -15.16
CA ILE A 457 -20.70 16.74 -15.35
C ILE A 457 -21.09 15.79 -16.48
N ASN A 458 -22.11 14.98 -16.24
CA ASN A 458 -22.65 14.02 -17.21
C ASN A 458 -23.56 14.67 -18.27
N ALA A 459 -23.99 13.89 -19.26
CA ALA A 459 -24.84 14.36 -20.36
C ALA A 459 -26.25 14.87 -19.96
N ASN A 460 -26.64 14.61 -18.71
CA ASN A 460 -27.89 15.08 -18.11
C ASN A 460 -27.72 16.38 -17.32
N GLY A 461 -26.50 16.92 -17.21
CA GLY A 461 -26.23 18.15 -16.46
C GLY A 461 -26.00 17.95 -14.96
N GLN A 462 -25.85 16.70 -14.51
CA GLN A 462 -25.59 16.35 -13.11
C GLN A 462 -24.10 16.18 -12.85
N SER A 463 -23.61 16.63 -11.69
CA SER A 463 -22.24 16.33 -11.29
C SER A 463 -22.08 14.85 -10.91
N LEU A 464 -20.84 14.39 -10.92
CA LEU A 464 -20.46 13.05 -10.49
C LEU A 464 -20.05 13.02 -9.00
N VAL A 465 -20.72 13.85 -8.20
CA VAL A 465 -20.51 13.98 -6.76
C VAL A 465 -21.75 13.50 -6.03
N TYR A 466 -21.57 12.48 -5.20
CA TYR A 466 -22.63 11.81 -4.46
C TYR A 466 -22.32 11.81 -2.97
N VAL A 467 -23.26 12.29 -2.15
CA VAL A 467 -23.13 12.40 -0.70
C VAL A 467 -24.26 11.60 -0.04
N GLY A 468 -23.91 10.57 0.73
CA GLY A 468 -24.89 9.72 1.41
C GLY A 468 -25.54 10.39 2.62
N GLY A 469 -24.91 11.40 3.22
CA GLY A 469 -25.44 12.17 4.36
C GLY A 469 -25.62 13.65 4.02
N ASN A 470 -25.01 14.52 4.84
CA ASN A 470 -25.21 15.96 4.73
C ASN A 470 -24.13 16.62 3.87
N ALA A 471 -24.54 17.53 2.99
CA ALA A 471 -23.66 18.37 2.20
C ALA A 471 -23.78 19.85 2.65
N ASN A 472 -22.69 20.39 3.20
CA ASN A 472 -22.56 21.80 3.56
C ASN A 472 -21.78 22.53 2.47
N LEU A 473 -22.48 23.31 1.66
CA LEU A 473 -21.94 23.94 0.45
C LEU A 473 -21.59 25.41 0.69
N ALA A 474 -20.37 25.77 0.31
CA ALA A 474 -19.88 27.14 0.20
C ALA A 474 -18.81 27.23 -0.90
N GLY A 475 -18.21 28.41 -1.12
CA GLY A 475 -17.11 28.54 -2.08
C GLY A 475 -17.57 28.32 -3.53
N ALA A 476 -16.69 27.82 -4.39
CA ALA A 476 -16.99 27.65 -5.81
C ALA A 476 -17.09 26.17 -6.23
N PHE A 477 -17.91 25.93 -7.24
CA PHE A 477 -17.94 24.66 -7.97
C PHE A 477 -17.52 24.92 -9.41
N ASN A 478 -16.39 24.35 -9.79
CA ASN A 478 -15.94 24.33 -11.17
C ASN A 478 -16.36 23.01 -11.81
N PHE A 479 -16.74 23.05 -13.08
CA PHE A 479 -17.09 21.84 -13.80
C PHE A 479 -16.50 21.77 -15.19
N TYR A 480 -16.25 20.54 -15.65
CA TYR A 480 -15.89 20.23 -17.02
C TYR A 480 -16.87 19.21 -17.60
N MET A 481 -17.02 19.23 -18.92
CA MET A 481 -17.91 18.33 -19.64
C MET A 481 -17.19 17.03 -19.98
N LEU A 482 -17.87 15.89 -19.84
CA LEU A 482 -17.34 14.59 -20.27
C LEU A 482 -17.34 14.43 -21.80
N LYS A 483 -16.50 13.51 -22.30
CA LYS A 483 -16.25 13.31 -23.74
C LYS A 483 -17.47 12.86 -24.56
N ASP A 484 -18.43 12.18 -23.95
CA ASP A 484 -19.66 11.70 -24.62
C ASP A 484 -20.72 12.79 -24.79
N PHE A 485 -20.34 14.05 -24.60
CA PHE A 485 -21.25 15.18 -24.66
C PHE A 485 -21.49 15.65 -26.11
N TYR A 486 -22.60 15.22 -26.70
CA TYR A 486 -23.03 15.59 -28.07
C TYR A 486 -24.24 16.56 -28.11
N LYS A 487 -24.53 17.29 -27.02
CA LYS A 487 -25.66 18.22 -26.99
C LYS A 487 -25.22 19.66 -27.28
N ASP A 488 -25.95 20.34 -28.17
CA ASP A 488 -25.72 21.76 -28.49
C ASP A 488 -25.95 22.71 -27.29
N LYS A 489 -26.64 22.25 -26.24
CA LYS A 489 -26.92 23.00 -25.00
C LYS A 489 -27.00 22.06 -23.79
N VAL A 490 -26.28 22.41 -22.71
CA VAL A 490 -26.40 21.77 -21.39
C VAL A 490 -27.37 22.60 -20.56
N VAL A 491 -28.33 21.95 -19.90
CA VAL A 491 -29.01 22.55 -18.76
C VAL A 491 -28.42 21.88 -17.54
N LEU A 492 -27.77 22.66 -16.67
CA LEU A 492 -27.26 22.15 -15.40
C LEU A 492 -28.44 21.78 -14.52
N ASP A 493 -28.33 20.64 -13.83
CA ASP A 493 -29.25 20.30 -12.76
C ASP A 493 -29.16 21.41 -11.69
N PRO A 494 -30.28 22.01 -11.25
CA PRO A 494 -30.25 22.95 -10.12
C PRO A 494 -29.60 22.33 -8.87
N ASP A 495 -29.75 21.02 -8.69
CA ASP A 495 -29.13 20.26 -7.61
C ASP A 495 -27.87 19.56 -8.14
N LEU A 496 -26.79 20.33 -8.31
CA LEU A 496 -25.53 19.82 -8.85
C LEU A 496 -24.97 18.64 -8.05
N ILE A 497 -25.17 18.61 -6.73
CA ILE A 497 -24.74 17.54 -5.83
C ILE A 497 -25.97 16.75 -5.36
N SER A 498 -25.89 15.43 -5.46
CA SER A 498 -26.89 14.53 -4.86
C SER A 498 -26.54 14.29 -3.39
N ALA A 499 -27.37 14.78 -2.47
CA ALA A 499 -27.22 14.56 -1.02
C ALA A 499 -28.55 14.28 -0.31
N ASN A 500 -28.50 13.61 0.84
CA ASN A 500 -29.71 13.41 1.68
C ASN A 500 -30.21 14.74 2.27
N GLN A 501 -29.30 15.62 2.66
CA GLN A 501 -29.60 17.00 3.08
C GLN A 501 -28.55 17.95 2.52
N ILE A 502 -28.99 19.10 2.01
CA ILE A 502 -28.12 20.17 1.51
C ILE A 502 -28.33 21.41 2.39
N GLN A 503 -27.23 21.97 2.88
CA GLN A 503 -27.19 23.25 3.57
C GLN A 503 -26.25 24.20 2.85
N GLY A 504 -26.67 25.46 2.67
CA GLY A 504 -25.91 26.44 1.91
C GLY A 504 -26.03 26.24 0.40
N ALA A 505 -25.15 26.90 -0.35
CA ALA A 505 -25.06 26.83 -1.80
C ALA A 505 -23.65 27.25 -2.23
N PHE A 506 -23.23 26.82 -3.42
CA PHE A 506 -22.03 27.38 -4.03
C PHE A 506 -22.21 28.87 -4.31
N ASN A 507 -21.21 29.68 -3.94
CA ASN A 507 -21.15 31.11 -4.22
C ASN A 507 -21.01 31.39 -5.72
N SER A 508 -20.35 30.48 -6.46
CA SER A 508 -20.23 30.53 -7.90
C SER A 508 -20.14 29.14 -8.51
N ILE A 509 -20.73 28.99 -9.70
CA ILE A 509 -20.64 27.80 -10.53
C ILE A 509 -19.97 28.22 -11.83
N VAL A 510 -18.81 27.65 -12.15
CA VAL A 510 -17.97 28.10 -13.27
C VAL A 510 -17.66 26.93 -14.20
N TYR A 511 -17.89 27.11 -15.49
CA TYR A 511 -17.38 26.17 -16.49
C TYR A 511 -15.87 26.36 -16.61
N ASP A 512 -15.11 25.30 -16.36
CA ASP A 512 -13.66 25.32 -16.44
C ASP A 512 -13.20 25.10 -17.89
N ILE A 513 -13.01 26.22 -18.60
CA ILE A 513 -12.64 26.23 -20.03
C ILE A 513 -11.21 25.72 -20.27
N PHE A 514 -10.36 25.68 -19.25
CA PHE A 514 -8.95 25.30 -19.38
C PHE A 514 -8.77 23.81 -19.70
N TYR A 515 -9.67 22.96 -19.21
CA TYR A 515 -9.64 21.52 -19.53
C TYR A 515 -10.06 21.22 -20.98
N THR A 516 -10.64 22.18 -21.69
CA THR A 516 -10.84 22.13 -23.14
C THR A 516 -9.54 22.36 -23.92
N GLU A 517 -8.58 23.12 -23.39
CA GLU A 517 -7.32 23.44 -24.11
C GLU A 517 -6.30 22.31 -24.03
N ALA A 518 -6.23 21.56 -22.92
CA ALA A 518 -5.47 20.31 -22.85
C ALA A 518 -6.01 19.23 -23.83
N TYR A 519 -7.30 19.32 -24.15
CA TYR A 519 -8.00 18.50 -25.13
C TYR A 519 -7.75 18.96 -26.59
N CYS A 520 -7.13 20.13 -26.77
CA CYS A 520 -6.82 20.76 -28.06
C CYS A 520 -5.31 20.85 -28.38
N ARG A 521 -4.45 19.97 -27.82
CA ARG A 521 -3.09 19.77 -28.37
C ARG A 521 -3.17 19.14 -29.78
N ASP A 522 -2.60 19.66 -30.86
CA ASP A 522 -2.05 20.99 -31.16
C ASP A 522 -2.05 21.13 -32.70
N ILE A 523 -2.38 22.30 -33.26
CA ILE A 523 -2.25 22.57 -34.71
C ILE A 523 -0.76 22.55 -35.14
N MET A 524 0.15 22.66 -34.17
CA MET A 524 1.59 22.61 -34.36
C MET A 524 2.13 21.18 -34.64
N GLU A 525 1.48 20.12 -34.14
CA GLU A 525 1.92 18.73 -34.40
C GLU A 525 1.67 18.30 -35.86
N VAL A 526 0.69 18.90 -36.54
CA VAL A 526 0.42 18.63 -37.98
C VAL A 526 1.56 19.15 -38.86
N LYS A 527 2.19 20.27 -38.48
CA LYS A 527 3.35 20.84 -39.20
C LYS A 527 4.61 19.99 -39.06
N GLU A 528 4.78 19.28 -37.94
CA GLU A 528 5.90 18.36 -37.77
C GLU A 528 5.75 17.06 -38.57
N LEU A 529 4.51 16.61 -38.81
CA LEU A 529 4.23 15.40 -39.60
C LEU A 529 4.30 15.63 -41.12
N TYR A 530 4.02 16.84 -41.60
CA TYR A 530 3.99 17.20 -43.03
C TYR A 530 4.80 18.46 -43.32
N LYS A 531 6.13 18.34 -43.31
CA LYS A 531 7.10 19.46 -43.40
C LYS A 531 7.04 20.30 -44.69
N ASP A 532 6.40 19.79 -45.74
CA ASP A 532 6.34 20.43 -47.07
C ASP A 532 4.95 20.99 -47.42
N MET A 533 4.00 21.01 -46.47
CA MET A 533 2.64 21.48 -46.68
C MET A 533 2.54 23.00 -46.47
N SER A 534 2.00 23.73 -47.46
CA SER A 534 1.67 25.15 -47.29
C SER A 534 0.34 25.31 -46.54
N ASP A 535 0.15 26.42 -45.81
CA ASP A 535 -1.12 26.69 -45.11
C ASP A 535 -2.32 26.72 -46.09
N ASP A 536 -2.10 27.09 -47.36
CA ASP A 536 -3.12 27.05 -48.42
C ASP A 536 -3.50 25.61 -48.80
N ASP A 537 -2.56 24.67 -48.92
CA ASP A 537 -2.85 23.26 -49.22
C ASP A 537 -3.69 22.61 -48.13
N TYR A 538 -3.44 22.98 -46.86
CA TYR A 538 -4.26 22.56 -45.73
C TYR A 538 -5.65 23.19 -45.79
N VAL A 539 -5.79 24.46 -46.19
CA VAL A 539 -7.07 25.20 -46.25
C VAL A 539 -7.94 24.80 -47.46
N TYR A 540 -7.38 24.24 -48.54
CA TYR A 540 -8.14 23.87 -49.74
C TYR A 540 -8.28 22.36 -49.96
N SER A 541 -7.87 21.52 -49.00
CA SER A 541 -8.11 20.08 -49.08
C SER A 541 -9.61 19.74 -49.19
N SER A 542 -9.92 18.81 -50.10
CA SER A 542 -11.29 18.46 -50.54
C SER A 542 -11.48 16.94 -50.61
N TRP A 543 -12.66 16.47 -51.03
CA TRP A 543 -13.00 15.04 -51.11
C TRP A 543 -12.12 14.21 -52.07
N ASN A 544 -11.27 14.86 -52.84
CA ASN A 544 -10.36 14.29 -53.83
C ASN A 544 -8.88 14.33 -53.39
N THR A 545 -8.60 14.70 -52.14
CA THR A 545 -7.25 14.70 -51.53
C THR A 545 -7.19 13.87 -50.23
N PRO A 546 -7.47 12.55 -50.27
CA PRO A 546 -7.62 11.71 -49.07
C PRO A 546 -6.34 11.54 -48.24
N GLN A 547 -5.18 11.81 -48.81
CA GLN A 547 -3.89 11.81 -48.13
C GLN A 547 -3.75 12.95 -47.11
N TYR A 548 -4.61 13.97 -47.16
CA TYR A 548 -4.61 15.13 -46.25
C TYR A 548 -5.84 15.16 -45.33
N TRP A 549 -6.59 14.06 -45.25
CA TRP A 549 -7.76 13.98 -44.38
C TRP A 549 -7.34 13.69 -42.94
N ASP A 550 -7.81 14.52 -42.03
CA ASP A 550 -7.64 14.33 -40.59
C ASP A 550 -8.93 14.60 -39.82
N ARG A 551 -8.86 14.35 -38.52
CA ARG A 551 -9.98 14.48 -37.57
C ARG A 551 -10.62 15.87 -37.51
N TYR A 552 -9.95 16.93 -37.98
CA TYR A 552 -10.42 18.31 -37.89
C TYR A 552 -11.14 18.78 -39.16
N ARG A 553 -10.87 18.17 -40.33
CA ARG A 553 -11.48 18.54 -41.62
C ARG A 553 -12.53 17.57 -42.15
N PHE A 554 -12.28 16.27 -41.97
CA PHE A 554 -13.22 15.21 -42.27
C PHE A 554 -13.18 14.26 -41.08
N TRP A 555 -14.20 14.26 -40.24
CA TRP A 555 -14.22 13.43 -39.03
C TRP A 555 -14.18 11.95 -39.40
N VAL A 556 -12.97 11.35 -39.42
CA VAL A 556 -12.78 9.94 -39.70
C VAL A 556 -11.86 9.35 -38.63
N ALA A 557 -12.43 8.79 -37.57
CA ALA A 557 -11.70 7.93 -36.65
C ALA A 557 -11.49 6.56 -37.30
N ARG A 558 -10.32 6.32 -37.90
CA ARG A 558 -9.99 5.02 -38.50
C ARG A 558 -9.28 4.13 -37.49
N THR A 559 -10.03 3.26 -36.82
CA THR A 559 -9.45 2.04 -36.25
C THR A 559 -9.17 1.04 -37.38
N GLU A 560 -8.37 0.01 -37.12
CA GLU A 560 -8.12 -1.06 -38.10
C GLU A 560 -9.45 -1.77 -38.50
N LYS A 561 -10.33 -1.98 -37.52
CA LYS A 561 -11.71 -2.45 -37.74
C LYS A 561 -12.58 -1.45 -38.51
N GLY A 562 -12.45 -0.16 -38.23
CA GLY A 562 -13.17 0.92 -38.92
C GLY A 562 -12.74 1.09 -40.37
N THR A 563 -11.45 0.92 -40.67
CA THR A 563 -10.92 0.90 -42.05
C THR A 563 -11.52 -0.24 -42.84
N LYS A 564 -11.60 -1.43 -42.23
CA LYS A 564 -12.18 -2.61 -42.86
C LYS A 564 -13.68 -2.42 -43.14
N TYR A 565 -14.44 -1.92 -42.16
CA TYR A 565 -15.87 -1.62 -42.32
C TYR A 565 -16.12 -0.54 -43.39
N LEU A 566 -15.30 0.52 -43.42
CA LEU A 566 -15.40 1.58 -44.42
C LEU A 566 -15.18 1.03 -45.84
N ARG A 567 -14.06 0.33 -46.07
CA ARG A 567 -13.67 -0.14 -47.41
C ARG A 567 -14.51 -1.30 -47.92
N GLU A 568 -14.87 -2.24 -47.04
CA GLU A 568 -15.52 -3.48 -47.47
C GLU A 568 -17.05 -3.39 -47.44
N ILE A 569 -17.63 -2.48 -46.65
CA ILE A 569 -19.09 -2.42 -46.45
C ILE A 569 -19.68 -1.07 -46.83
N LEU A 570 -19.18 0.04 -46.29
CA LEU A 570 -19.77 1.36 -46.52
C LEU A 570 -19.49 1.90 -47.92
N GLU A 571 -18.23 1.91 -48.37
CA GLU A 571 -17.84 2.40 -49.69
C GLU A 571 -18.59 1.69 -50.84
N PRO A 572 -18.68 0.34 -50.88
CA PRO A 572 -19.43 -0.34 -51.93
C PRO A 572 -20.94 -0.10 -51.83
N ARG A 573 -21.51 0.06 -50.62
CA ARG A 573 -22.94 0.37 -50.45
C ARG A 573 -23.29 1.77 -50.93
N ILE A 574 -22.46 2.75 -50.58
CA ILE A 574 -22.66 4.15 -50.99
C ILE A 574 -22.45 4.27 -52.50
N TYR A 575 -21.37 3.68 -53.03
CA TYR A 575 -21.13 3.65 -54.47
C TYR A 575 -22.31 3.03 -55.21
N ASN A 576 -22.77 1.82 -54.85
CA ASN A 576 -23.89 1.19 -55.55
C ASN A 576 -25.20 1.98 -55.44
N LYS A 577 -25.41 2.71 -54.35
CA LYS A 577 -26.62 3.52 -54.14
C LYS A 577 -26.67 4.76 -55.05
N TYR A 578 -25.51 5.36 -55.35
CA TYR A 578 -25.45 6.66 -56.05
C TYR A 578 -24.66 6.63 -57.36
N LYS A 579 -24.08 5.49 -57.78
CA LYS A 579 -23.26 5.37 -58.99
C LYS A 579 -23.97 5.78 -60.28
N ASP A 580 -25.30 5.70 -60.30
CA ASP A 580 -26.13 6.04 -61.46
C ASP A 580 -26.77 7.44 -61.31
N LEU A 581 -26.31 8.22 -60.32
CA LEU A 581 -26.74 9.60 -60.08
C LEU A 581 -25.61 10.56 -60.49
N GLU A 582 -25.84 11.29 -61.58
CA GLU A 582 -24.93 12.33 -62.08
C GLU A 582 -25.51 13.71 -61.77
N VAL A 583 -24.64 14.71 -61.59
CA VAL A 583 -25.06 16.10 -61.38
C VAL A 583 -24.42 16.99 -62.44
N GLU A 584 -25.28 17.68 -63.19
CA GLU A 584 -24.84 18.67 -64.17
C GLU A 584 -24.66 20.00 -63.45
N ILE A 585 -23.48 20.59 -63.56
CA ILE A 585 -23.13 21.89 -62.95
C ILE A 585 -22.73 22.89 -64.02
N ASP A 586 -22.97 24.18 -63.77
CA ASP A 586 -22.46 25.25 -64.63
C ASP A 586 -20.95 25.46 -64.45
N ASP A 587 -20.38 26.33 -65.27
CA ASP A 587 -18.96 26.73 -65.26
C ASP A 587 -18.53 27.48 -63.97
N LYS A 588 -19.46 27.74 -63.06
CA LYS A 588 -19.25 28.31 -61.73
C LYS A 588 -19.51 27.31 -60.59
N GLY A 589 -19.85 26.06 -60.92
CA GLY A 589 -20.11 24.99 -59.98
C GLY A 589 -21.53 24.95 -59.40
N SER A 590 -22.48 25.73 -59.93
CA SER A 590 -23.88 25.70 -59.51
C SER A 590 -24.59 24.49 -60.10
N VAL A 591 -25.31 23.74 -59.28
CA VAL A 591 -26.10 22.57 -59.74
C VAL A 591 -27.24 23.02 -60.65
N LEU A 592 -27.19 22.59 -61.91
CA LEU A 592 -28.23 22.83 -62.91
C LEU A 592 -29.33 21.77 -62.83
N ARG A 593 -28.95 20.48 -62.73
CA ARG A 593 -29.89 19.37 -62.51
C ARG A 593 -29.20 18.07 -62.11
N TRP A 594 -29.97 17.19 -61.49
CA TRP A 594 -29.59 15.79 -61.22
C TRP A 594 -30.12 14.89 -62.33
N ILE A 595 -29.30 13.96 -62.81
CA ILE A 595 -29.59 13.03 -63.91
C ILE A 595 -29.42 11.62 -63.38
N GLY A 596 -30.39 10.74 -63.63
CA GLY A 596 -30.40 9.36 -63.15
C GLY A 596 -31.22 9.14 -61.88
N GLU A 597 -31.12 7.96 -61.28
CA GLU A 597 -31.93 7.55 -60.13
C GLU A 597 -31.08 6.96 -58.99
N ILE A 598 -31.53 7.15 -57.76
CA ILE A 598 -30.90 6.54 -56.59
C ILE A 598 -31.34 5.09 -56.53
N ASN A 599 -30.39 4.16 -56.69
CA ASN A 599 -30.66 2.73 -56.59
C ASN A 599 -31.12 2.39 -55.16
N ARG A 600 -32.30 1.79 -55.03
CA ARG A 600 -32.86 1.36 -53.73
C ARG A 600 -32.36 -0.01 -53.30
#